data_AF-A0A7W6K9L3-F1
#
_entry.id   AF-A0A7W6K9L3-F1
#
_cell.length_a   1.000
_cell.length_b   1.000
_cell.length_c   1.000
_cell.angle_alpha   90.00
_cell.angle_beta   90.00
_cell.angle_gamma   90.00
#
_symmetry.space_group_name_H-M   'P 1'
#
loop_
_entity.id
_entity.type
_entity.pdbx_description
1 polymer ?
#
loop_
_entity_poly.entity_id
_entity_poly.type
_entity_poly.pdbx_seq_one_letter_code
_entity_poly.pdbx_strand_id
1 'polypeptide(L)'
;MQINRFNFIRWYSNQVMDATINIPRLPQRQNKCYMPVIAIDEQFSFYINCDIAFSDADFTNLRLDLVGQSRSYTNVSTLIKDTLPNSGGYNIFCNGTLTGVVPGQYQFVISNTVANTIKCVSNIVNVMTSAAAHDITVSVLYRNSRSRSKFRYSENPTFQNKIRLHIGLVDWTGEGNLDQYREVSTGTLRNEKLELDRKIKINTYFFDDGAHEAMTELGVCDSIIINGVLYRAKGIYNPGIREVSNVSKGEIELYDVAFSQINKYGTIS
;
A
#
# COMPACT_ATOMS: atom_id res chain seq x y z
N MET A 1 -4.88 1.99 19.64
CA MET A 1 -5.08 0.65 19.02
C MET A 1 -4.84 0.78 17.53
N GLN A 2 -4.21 -0.19 16.85
CA GLN A 2 -4.06 -0.11 15.38
C GLN A 2 -5.42 -0.33 14.73
N ILE A 3 -5.86 0.62 13.90
CA ILE A 3 -7.18 0.60 13.25
C ILE A 3 -7.11 0.17 11.79
N ASN A 4 -5.92 0.18 11.18
CA ASN A 4 -5.71 -0.19 9.78
C ASN A 4 -4.44 -1.05 9.65
N ARG A 5 -4.64 -2.37 9.53
CA ARG A 5 -3.56 -3.38 9.49
C ARG A 5 -3.08 -3.74 8.08
N PHE A 6 -3.92 -3.55 7.07
CA PHE A 6 -3.70 -4.02 5.71
C PHE A 6 -3.21 -2.92 4.74
N ASN A 7 -2.64 -1.84 5.26
CA ASN A 7 -2.08 -0.75 4.48
C ASN A 7 -0.67 -0.41 4.94
N PHE A 8 0.16 0.08 4.03
CA PHE A 8 1.53 0.51 4.34
C PHE A 8 1.56 1.77 5.22
N ILE A 9 0.62 2.70 5.01
CA ILE A 9 0.31 3.77 5.96
C ILE A 9 -0.68 3.20 6.97
N ARG A 10 -0.15 2.78 8.11
CA ARG A 10 -0.88 2.19 9.21
C ARG A 10 -1.36 3.28 10.14
N TRP A 11 -2.60 3.16 10.58
CA TRP A 11 -3.22 4.15 11.45
C TRP A 11 -3.47 3.57 12.83
N TYR A 12 -3.35 4.43 13.83
CA TYR A 12 -3.59 4.11 15.23
C TYR A 12 -4.63 5.10 15.77
N SER A 13 -5.66 4.58 16.43
CA SER A 13 -6.57 5.42 17.20
C SER A 13 -5.85 5.96 18.42
N ASN A 14 -5.90 7.29 18.59
CA ASN A 14 -5.48 7.92 19.82
C ASN A 14 -6.71 7.96 20.74
N GLN A 15 -6.79 7.05 21.70
CA GLN A 15 -7.84 7.08 22.74
C GLN A 15 -7.44 7.92 23.96
N VAL A 16 -6.43 8.80 23.84
CA VAL A 16 -6.02 9.70 24.93
C VAL A 16 -6.40 11.12 24.57
N MET A 17 -7.33 11.70 25.32
CA MET A 17 -7.78 13.10 25.24
C MET A 17 -6.69 14.08 25.72
N ASP A 18 -5.49 14.03 25.15
CA ASP A 18 -4.44 14.99 25.49
C ASP A 18 -4.03 15.80 24.25
N ALA A 19 -4.33 17.09 24.32
CA ALA A 19 -4.30 18.06 23.22
C ALA A 19 -2.90 18.63 22.92
N THR A 20 -1.86 18.12 23.58
CA THR A 20 -0.49 18.44 23.20
C THR A 20 -0.07 17.49 22.10
N ILE A 21 0.34 18.04 20.94
CA ILE A 21 1.10 17.32 19.91
C ILE A 21 2.49 17.02 20.49
N ASN A 22 2.54 16.27 21.59
CA ASN A 22 3.69 15.44 21.87
C ASN A 22 3.60 14.36 20.80
N ILE A 23 4.35 14.55 19.71
CA ILE A 23 4.70 13.48 18.77
C ILE A 23 4.89 12.26 19.65
N PRO A 24 4.06 11.21 19.55
CA PRO A 24 4.27 10.04 20.36
C PRO A 24 5.69 9.61 20.03
N ARG A 25 6.61 9.81 20.99
CA ARG A 25 7.96 9.25 20.92
C ARG A 25 7.69 7.77 20.94
N LEU A 26 7.55 7.20 19.75
CA LEU A 26 7.32 5.79 19.59
C LEU A 26 8.38 5.11 20.46
N PRO A 27 8.00 4.22 21.42
CA PRO A 27 8.96 3.55 22.28
C PRO A 27 10.12 3.02 21.43
N GLN A 28 11.36 3.07 21.93
CA GLN A 28 12.61 2.74 21.20
C GLN A 28 12.55 1.50 20.28
N ARG A 29 11.65 0.54 20.54
CA ARG A 29 11.37 -0.62 19.68
C ARG A 29 10.75 -0.28 18.31
N GLN A 30 9.97 0.80 18.20
CA GLN A 30 9.30 1.26 16.98
C GLN A 30 10.18 2.15 16.09
N ASN A 31 11.35 2.60 16.55
CA ASN A 31 12.40 3.17 15.68
C ASN A 31 12.94 2.17 14.65
N LYS A 32 12.55 0.89 14.74
CA LYS A 32 12.86 -0.15 13.76
C LYS A 32 11.65 -0.52 12.90
N CYS A 33 10.55 0.22 12.94
CA CYS A 33 9.40 -0.08 12.07
C CYS A 33 9.68 0.32 10.62
N TYR A 34 9.10 -0.41 9.68
CA TYR A 34 9.14 -0.05 8.28
C TYR A 34 8.39 1.27 8.04
N MET A 35 9.03 2.15 7.28
CA MET A 35 8.50 3.48 6.92
C MET A 35 8.23 3.50 5.43
N PRO A 36 6.98 3.67 4.99
CA PRO A 36 6.72 3.92 3.58
C PRO A 36 7.24 5.30 3.18
N VAL A 37 7.50 5.47 1.88
CA VAL A 37 8.05 6.71 1.33
C VAL A 37 6.97 7.54 0.66
N ILE A 38 7.08 8.86 0.80
CA ILE A 38 6.27 9.83 0.06
C ILE A 38 7.22 10.80 -0.62
N ALA A 39 7.18 10.81 -1.95
CA ALA A 39 7.93 11.76 -2.74
C ALA A 39 7.21 13.12 -2.73
N ILE A 40 7.96 14.18 -2.48
CA ILE A 40 7.48 15.57 -2.63
C ILE A 40 7.04 15.76 -4.08
N ASP A 41 5.91 16.44 -4.27
CA ASP A 41 5.24 16.71 -5.55
C ASP A 41 4.73 15.46 -6.32
N GLU A 42 4.78 14.27 -5.71
CA GLU A 42 4.08 13.08 -6.22
C GLU A 42 2.76 12.86 -5.48
N GLN A 43 1.73 12.47 -6.23
CA GLN A 43 0.47 12.06 -5.62
C GLN A 43 0.64 10.79 -4.79
N PHE A 44 0.08 10.78 -3.58
CA PHE A 44 -0.08 9.62 -2.73
C PHE A 44 -1.55 9.46 -2.34
N SER A 45 -1.92 8.25 -1.96
CA SER A 45 -3.26 8.00 -1.45
C SER A 45 -3.27 6.92 -0.38
N PHE A 46 -4.20 7.07 0.55
CA PHE A 46 -4.45 6.07 1.59
C PHE A 46 -5.94 6.03 1.92
N TYR A 47 -6.35 4.92 2.51
CA TYR A 47 -7.68 4.72 3.05
C TYR A 47 -7.58 4.17 4.46
N ILE A 48 -8.38 4.69 5.36
CA ILE A 48 -8.47 4.28 6.76
C ILE A 48 -9.74 3.44 6.93
N ASN A 49 -9.57 2.13 6.80
CA ASN A 49 -10.56 1.09 7.05
C ASN A 49 -10.54 0.72 8.54
N CYS A 50 -11.32 1.41 9.34
CA CYS A 50 -11.41 1.14 10.78
C CYS A 50 -12.38 0.00 11.08
N ASP A 51 -12.10 -0.77 12.14
CA ASP A 51 -13.06 -1.75 12.67
C ASP A 51 -14.33 -1.09 13.21
N ILE A 52 -14.16 0.07 13.85
CA ILE A 52 -15.22 0.93 14.35
C ILE A 52 -15.21 2.19 13.49
N ALA A 53 -16.32 2.44 12.80
CA ALA A 53 -16.46 3.59 11.91
C ALA A 53 -16.32 4.91 12.68
N PHE A 54 -15.79 5.94 12.02
CA PHE A 54 -15.83 7.29 12.55
C PHE A 54 -17.27 7.79 12.61
N SER A 55 -17.60 8.54 13.66
CA SER A 55 -18.94 9.06 13.93
C SER A 55 -18.93 10.55 14.27
N ASP A 56 -17.82 11.26 14.04
CA ASP A 56 -17.75 12.69 14.30
C ASP A 56 -18.77 13.44 13.43
N ALA A 57 -19.67 14.19 14.07
CA ALA A 57 -20.67 15.00 13.39
C ALA A 57 -20.04 16.06 12.47
N ASP A 58 -18.86 16.56 12.86
CA ASP A 58 -18.17 17.67 12.22
C ASP A 58 -17.02 17.23 11.31
N PHE A 59 -17.30 16.35 10.34
CA PHE A 59 -16.28 15.90 9.37
C PHE A 59 -15.57 17.08 8.68
N THR A 60 -16.28 18.17 8.43
CA THR A 60 -15.76 19.39 7.79
C THR A 60 -14.66 20.08 8.60
N ASN A 61 -14.50 19.75 9.88
CA ASN A 61 -13.47 20.28 10.77
C ASN A 61 -12.28 19.33 10.94
N LEU A 62 -12.31 18.15 10.30
CA LEU A 62 -11.18 17.24 10.29
C LEU A 62 -10.10 17.72 9.31
N ARG A 63 -8.85 17.74 9.75
CA ARG A 63 -7.69 18.13 8.93
C ARG A 63 -6.64 17.03 8.96
N LEU A 64 -5.94 16.87 7.84
CA LEU A 64 -4.75 16.05 7.75
C LEU A 64 -3.54 16.95 7.96
N ASP A 65 -2.84 16.76 9.06
CA ASP A 65 -1.59 17.44 9.36
C ASP A 65 -0.42 16.46 9.17
N LEU A 66 0.77 17.00 8.88
CA LEU A 66 2.02 16.26 8.78
C LEU A 66 2.97 16.76 9.88
N VAL A 67 3.24 15.92 10.87
CA VAL A 67 3.95 16.30 12.09
C VAL A 67 5.29 15.58 12.13
N GLY A 68 6.39 16.34 12.23
CA GLY A 68 7.75 15.83 12.38
C GLY A 68 8.44 16.45 13.60
N GLN A 69 9.61 15.91 13.99
CA GLN A 69 10.30 16.32 15.22
C GLN A 69 10.63 17.82 15.28
N SER A 70 10.98 18.43 14.14
CA SER A 70 11.42 19.83 14.08
C SER A 70 10.46 20.74 13.33
N ARG A 71 9.53 20.17 12.53
CA ARG A 71 8.61 20.93 11.67
C ARG A 71 7.28 20.20 11.59
N SER A 72 6.21 20.98 11.55
CA SER A 72 4.85 20.48 11.30
C SER A 72 4.22 21.31 10.20
N TYR A 73 3.40 20.65 9.39
CA TYR A 73 2.65 21.24 8.29
C TYR A 73 1.18 20.94 8.53
N THR A 74 0.33 21.96 8.44
CA THR A 74 -1.11 21.81 8.69
C THR A 74 -1.88 21.68 7.39
N ASN A 75 -2.99 20.95 7.43
CA ASN A 75 -3.91 20.78 6.31
C ASN A 75 -3.21 20.40 4.99
N VAL A 76 -2.31 19.40 5.04
CA VAL A 76 -1.47 18.99 3.91
C VAL A 76 -2.25 18.33 2.77
N SER A 77 -3.46 17.84 3.04
CA SER A 77 -4.38 17.35 2.00
C SER A 77 -5.83 17.34 2.51
N THR A 78 -6.77 17.32 1.57
CA THR A 78 -8.19 17.21 1.87
C THR A 78 -8.57 15.76 2.21
N LEU A 79 -9.25 15.59 3.33
CA LEU A 79 -9.85 14.30 3.72
C LEU A 79 -11.20 14.12 3.03
N ILE A 80 -11.46 12.91 2.57
CA ILE A 80 -12.70 12.54 1.89
C ILE A 80 -13.45 11.50 2.73
N LYS A 81 -14.77 11.69 2.82
CA LYS A 81 -15.69 10.85 3.59
C LYS A 81 -16.23 9.72 2.72
N ASP A 82 -15.99 8.47 3.11
CA ASP A 82 -16.69 7.30 2.59
C ASP A 82 -17.78 6.88 3.57
N THR A 83 -19.03 7.25 3.26
CA THR A 83 -20.17 7.01 4.17
C THR A 83 -20.60 5.54 4.10
N LEU A 84 -20.67 4.91 5.27
CA LEU A 84 -21.05 3.52 5.40
C LEU A 84 -22.59 3.39 5.42
N PRO A 85 -23.18 2.58 4.53
CA PRO A 85 -24.61 2.33 4.57
C PRO A 85 -24.97 1.68 5.91
N ASN A 86 -26.03 2.17 6.55
CA ASN A 86 -26.67 1.56 7.72
C ASN A 86 -25.92 1.61 9.07
N SER A 87 -24.70 2.14 9.14
CA SER A 87 -23.99 2.27 10.43
C SER A 87 -23.99 3.68 11.02
N GLY A 88 -24.45 4.68 10.25
CA GLY A 88 -24.38 6.10 10.64
C GLY A 88 -22.95 6.65 10.71
N GLY A 89 -21.94 5.82 10.41
CA GLY A 89 -20.53 6.19 10.44
C GLY A 89 -19.91 6.30 9.06
N TYR A 90 -18.60 6.55 9.04
CA TYR A 90 -17.83 6.68 7.81
C TYR A 90 -16.39 6.20 7.97
N ASN A 91 -15.77 5.87 6.84
CA ASN A 91 -14.33 5.71 6.70
C ASN A 91 -13.73 6.98 6.08
N ILE A 92 -12.42 7.14 6.22
CA ILE A 92 -11.70 8.31 5.72
C ILE A 92 -10.71 7.85 4.66
N PHE A 93 -10.64 8.55 3.54
CA PHE A 93 -9.56 8.37 2.58
C PHE A 93 -9.02 9.72 2.11
N CYS A 94 -7.85 9.68 1.49
CA CYS A 94 -7.15 10.86 1.02
C CYS A 94 -6.46 10.55 -0.30
N ASN A 95 -6.56 11.48 -1.24
CA ASN A 95 -5.70 11.57 -2.42
C ASN A 95 -5.04 12.94 -2.35
N GLY A 96 -3.72 12.98 -2.14
CA GLY A 96 -3.00 14.22 -1.86
C GLY A 96 -1.65 14.28 -2.54
N THR A 97 -1.05 15.46 -2.50
CA THR A 97 0.33 15.72 -2.93
C THR A 97 0.98 16.58 -1.86
N LEU A 98 2.18 16.20 -1.42
CA LEU A 98 2.95 17.04 -0.49
C LEU A 98 3.77 18.06 -1.28
N THR A 99 3.47 19.35 -1.13
CA THR A 99 4.19 20.44 -1.78
C THR A 99 4.82 21.36 -0.74
N GLY A 100 6.07 21.78 -0.96
CA GLY A 100 6.79 22.69 -0.05
C GLY A 100 7.21 22.06 1.29
N VAL A 101 7.08 20.74 1.43
CA VAL A 101 7.53 19.99 2.62
C VAL A 101 9.02 19.71 2.52
N VAL A 102 9.76 19.87 3.62
CA VAL A 102 11.19 19.55 3.65
C VAL A 102 11.37 18.04 3.87
N PRO A 103 12.32 17.38 3.17
CA PRO A 103 12.60 15.96 3.38
C PRO A 103 12.88 15.62 4.85
N GLY A 104 12.41 14.46 5.31
CA GLY A 104 12.54 14.02 6.68
C GLY A 104 11.52 12.97 7.09
N GLN A 105 11.53 12.62 8.37
CA GLN A 105 10.59 11.65 8.95
C GLN A 105 9.41 12.38 9.60
N TYR A 106 8.21 11.96 9.25
CA TYR A 106 6.97 12.58 9.70
C TYR A 106 5.92 11.52 10.05
N GLN A 107 4.85 11.95 10.71
CA GLN A 107 3.62 11.19 10.87
C GLN A 107 2.45 12.01 10.35
N PHE A 108 1.50 11.35 9.72
CA PHE A 108 0.21 11.96 9.47
C PHE A 108 -0.63 11.95 10.74
N VAL A 109 -1.30 13.06 10.99
CA VAL A 109 -2.19 13.25 12.13
C VAL A 109 -3.53 13.75 11.60
N ILE A 110 -4.62 13.07 11.94
CA ILE A 110 -5.96 13.58 11.70
C ILE A 110 -6.45 14.24 12.99
N SER A 111 -6.66 15.55 12.94
CA SER A 111 -7.09 16.38 14.05
C SER A 111 -8.46 17.00 13.77
N ASN A 112 -9.25 17.26 14.81
CA ASN A 112 -10.44 18.11 14.73
C ASN A 112 -10.06 19.51 15.21
N THR A 113 -10.16 20.51 14.33
CA THR A 113 -9.70 21.88 14.62
C THR A 113 -10.57 22.63 15.63
N VAL A 114 -11.84 22.27 15.76
CA VAL A 114 -12.78 22.93 16.69
C VAL A 114 -12.67 22.32 18.08
N ALA A 115 -12.66 20.99 18.16
CA ALA A 115 -12.53 20.27 19.42
C ALA A 115 -11.08 20.24 19.94
N ASN A 116 -10.10 20.61 19.09
CA ASN A 116 -8.67 20.48 19.35
C ASN A 116 -8.26 19.06 19.81
N THR A 117 -8.86 18.04 19.18
CA THR A 117 -8.62 16.63 19.51
C THR A 117 -7.94 15.90 18.36
N ILE A 118 -6.96 15.06 18.66
CA ILE A 118 -6.37 14.12 17.70
C ILE A 118 -7.26 12.89 17.59
N LYS A 119 -7.67 12.52 16.37
CA LYS A 119 -8.50 11.33 16.11
C LYS A 119 -7.65 10.10 15.81
N CYS A 120 -6.67 10.23 14.93
CA CYS A 120 -5.74 9.14 14.63
C CYS A 120 -4.39 9.65 14.16
N VAL A 121 -3.38 8.81 14.33
CA VAL A 121 -1.98 9.07 13.98
C VAL A 121 -1.46 7.90 13.14
N SER A 122 -0.66 8.17 12.12
CA SER A 122 -0.04 7.12 11.30
C SER A 122 1.24 6.57 11.90
N ASN A 123 1.77 5.47 11.36
CA ASN A 123 3.20 5.15 11.49
C ASN A 123 4.06 6.25 10.85
N ILE A 124 5.35 6.25 11.16
CA ILE A 124 6.30 7.18 10.54
C ILE A 124 6.36 6.91 9.04
N VAL A 125 6.28 7.99 8.27
CA VAL A 125 6.50 8.04 6.83
C VAL A 125 7.77 8.82 6.55
N ASN A 126 8.52 8.39 5.55
CA ASN A 126 9.72 9.08 5.11
C ASN A 126 9.41 9.97 3.91
N VAL A 127 9.52 11.28 4.08
CA VAL A 127 9.30 12.26 3.02
C VAL A 127 10.63 12.57 2.35
N MET A 128 10.68 12.45 1.03
CA MET A 128 11.91 12.60 0.24
C MET A 128 11.68 13.49 -0.97
N THR A 129 12.75 14.08 -1.52
CA THR A 129 12.66 14.73 -2.83
C THR A 129 12.29 13.72 -3.91
N SER A 130 11.58 14.16 -4.95
CA SER A 130 11.18 13.27 -6.05
C SER A 130 12.37 12.51 -6.64
N ALA A 131 13.49 13.22 -6.90
CA ALA A 131 14.71 12.61 -7.45
C ALA A 131 15.24 11.47 -6.57
N ALA A 132 15.46 11.74 -5.28
CA ALA A 132 15.98 10.71 -4.36
C ALA A 132 15.00 9.55 -4.18
N ALA A 133 13.70 9.82 -4.19
CA ALA A 133 12.69 8.78 -4.12
C ALA A 133 12.72 7.87 -5.36
N HIS A 134 12.87 8.42 -6.57
CA HIS A 134 12.99 7.63 -7.81
C HIS A 134 14.21 6.72 -7.83
N ASP A 135 15.31 7.11 -7.19
CA ASP A 135 16.55 6.34 -7.19
C ASP A 135 16.48 5.08 -6.30
N ILE A 136 15.74 5.13 -5.18
CA ILE A 136 15.77 4.08 -4.15
C ILE A 136 14.43 3.39 -3.87
N THR A 137 13.34 3.86 -4.50
CA THR A 137 12.00 3.30 -4.30
C THR A 137 11.25 3.13 -5.62
N VAL A 138 10.22 2.29 -5.58
CA VAL A 138 9.27 2.13 -6.68
C VAL A 138 7.91 2.70 -6.29
N SER A 139 7.23 3.33 -7.25
CA SER A 139 5.85 3.78 -7.08
C SER A 139 4.92 2.59 -7.29
N VAL A 140 4.07 2.32 -6.30
CA VAL A 140 3.16 1.18 -6.28
C VAL A 140 1.75 1.69 -6.17
N LEU A 141 0.92 1.37 -7.16
CA LEU A 141 -0.51 1.60 -7.15
C LEU A 141 -1.21 0.24 -7.09
N TYR A 142 -2.18 0.08 -6.20
CA TYR A 142 -2.88 -1.20 -6.08
C TYR A 142 -4.35 -1.02 -5.71
N ARG A 143 -5.16 -1.96 -6.19
CA ARG A 143 -6.59 -2.05 -5.88
C ARG A 143 -7.11 -3.47 -6.06
N ASN A 144 -8.27 -3.73 -5.48
CA ASN A 144 -9.07 -4.91 -5.74
C ASN A 144 -10.36 -4.54 -6.51
N SER A 145 -10.96 -5.48 -7.22
CA SER A 145 -12.30 -5.31 -7.81
C SER A 145 -13.40 -5.46 -6.77
N ARG A 146 -13.15 -6.22 -5.69
CA ARG A 146 -14.09 -6.49 -4.61
C ARG A 146 -13.66 -5.83 -3.32
N SER A 147 -14.63 -5.48 -2.50
CA SER A 147 -14.37 -5.04 -1.13
C SER A 147 -13.68 -6.14 -0.33
N ARG A 148 -12.56 -5.80 0.30
CA ARG A 148 -11.67 -6.73 0.99
C ARG A 148 -11.02 -6.05 2.18
N SER A 149 -10.78 -6.81 3.25
CA SER A 149 -10.07 -6.29 4.42
C SER A 149 -10.70 -4.99 4.96
N LYS A 150 -12.04 -4.90 4.89
CA LYS A 150 -12.86 -3.71 5.23
C LYS A 150 -12.65 -2.47 4.35
N PHE A 151 -11.83 -2.57 3.32
CA PHE A 151 -11.77 -1.60 2.24
C PHE A 151 -12.97 -1.79 1.30
N ARG A 152 -13.67 -0.70 0.97
CA ARG A 152 -14.85 -0.70 0.09
C ARG A 152 -14.52 -0.38 -1.38
N TYR A 153 -13.82 -1.31 -2.05
CA TYR A 153 -13.32 -1.08 -3.42
C TYR A 153 -14.46 -1.06 -4.44
N SER A 154 -15.49 -1.89 -4.25
CA SER A 154 -16.62 -1.95 -5.18
C SER A 154 -17.42 -0.64 -5.20
N GLU A 155 -17.51 0.04 -4.06
CA GLU A 155 -18.27 1.28 -3.91
C GLU A 155 -17.44 2.52 -4.26
N ASN A 156 -16.12 2.40 -4.27
CA ASN A 156 -15.19 3.46 -4.68
C ASN A 156 -14.36 2.99 -5.87
N PRO A 157 -14.97 2.82 -7.06
CA PRO A 157 -14.32 2.20 -8.20
C PRO A 157 -13.20 3.04 -8.81
N THR A 158 -13.03 4.31 -8.43
CA THR A 158 -11.95 5.18 -8.89
C THR A 158 -10.77 5.21 -7.93
N PHE A 159 -10.93 4.75 -6.68
CA PHE A 159 -9.87 4.79 -5.70
C PHE A 159 -8.82 3.69 -5.97
N GLN A 160 -7.56 4.05 -5.75
CA GLN A 160 -6.42 3.14 -5.72
C GLN A 160 -5.52 3.59 -4.57
N ASN A 161 -4.92 2.65 -3.84
CA ASN A 161 -3.86 3.01 -2.91
C ASN A 161 -2.59 3.28 -3.72
N LYS A 162 -1.92 4.39 -3.45
CA LYS A 162 -0.72 4.85 -4.16
C LYS A 162 0.34 5.24 -3.15
N ILE A 163 1.47 4.54 -3.18
CA ILE A 163 2.57 4.77 -2.26
C ILE A 163 3.91 4.32 -2.84
N ARG A 164 5.02 4.85 -2.33
CA ARG A 164 6.35 4.36 -2.66
C ARG A 164 6.86 3.36 -1.66
N LEU A 165 7.45 2.29 -2.17
CA LEU A 165 7.99 1.19 -1.38
C LEU A 165 9.45 0.90 -1.71
N HIS A 166 10.21 0.47 -0.71
CA HIS A 166 11.55 -0.08 -0.88
C HIS A 166 11.46 -1.53 -1.33
N ILE A 167 11.33 -1.72 -2.65
CA ILE A 167 11.23 -3.04 -3.28
C ILE A 167 12.40 -3.20 -4.24
N GLY A 168 13.09 -4.33 -4.16
CA GLY A 168 14.14 -4.71 -5.11
C GLY A 168 13.64 -5.76 -6.11
N LEU A 169 14.11 -5.66 -7.35
CA LEU A 169 13.99 -6.75 -8.31
C LEU A 169 15.06 -7.80 -7.98
N VAL A 170 14.63 -9.05 -7.78
CA VAL A 170 15.54 -10.18 -7.57
C VAL A 170 15.91 -10.81 -8.89
N ASP A 171 14.88 -11.14 -9.67
CA ASP A 171 15.02 -11.95 -10.87
C ASP A 171 13.88 -11.66 -11.84
N TRP A 172 14.13 -11.94 -13.11
CA TRP A 172 13.17 -11.86 -14.20
C TRP A 172 13.39 -13.06 -15.12
N THR A 173 12.37 -13.90 -15.24
CA THR A 173 12.45 -15.15 -15.99
C THR A 173 11.20 -15.34 -16.85
N GLY A 174 11.40 -15.92 -18.04
CA GLY A 174 10.28 -16.42 -18.84
C GLY A 174 9.82 -17.77 -18.29
N GLU A 175 8.50 -17.94 -18.16
CA GLU A 175 7.86 -19.19 -17.77
C GLU A 175 7.01 -19.67 -18.94
N GLY A 176 7.37 -20.83 -19.49
CA GLY A 176 6.59 -21.48 -20.55
C GLY A 176 5.50 -22.36 -19.95
N ASN A 177 4.24 -21.96 -20.13
CA ASN A 177 3.06 -22.79 -19.93
C ASN A 177 2.79 -23.56 -21.23
N LEU A 178 2.92 -24.89 -21.16
CA LEU A 178 2.86 -25.75 -22.31
C LEU A 178 1.64 -26.67 -22.21
N ASP A 179 0.68 -26.46 -23.11
CA ASP A 179 -0.48 -27.33 -23.25
C ASP A 179 -0.10 -28.54 -24.11
N GLN A 180 -0.42 -29.74 -23.62
CA GLN A 180 -0.12 -31.01 -24.28
C GLN A 180 -1.40 -31.79 -24.51
N TYR A 181 -1.51 -32.40 -25.69
CA TYR A 181 -2.53 -33.39 -25.99
C TYR A 181 -1.90 -34.75 -26.24
N ARG A 182 -2.67 -35.81 -26.02
CA ARG A 182 -2.27 -37.17 -26.36
C ARG A 182 -2.76 -37.49 -27.77
N GLU A 183 -1.83 -37.76 -28.67
CA GLU A 183 -2.14 -38.17 -30.04
C GLU A 183 -2.83 -39.53 -30.02
N VAL A 184 -3.99 -39.65 -30.68
CA VAL A 184 -4.84 -40.86 -30.62
C VAL A 184 -4.19 -42.05 -31.32
N SER A 185 -3.47 -41.81 -32.42
CA SER A 185 -2.86 -42.85 -33.27
C SER A 185 -1.61 -43.47 -32.65
N THR A 186 -0.77 -42.65 -32.01
CA THR A 186 0.53 -43.08 -31.48
C THR A 186 0.56 -43.19 -29.96
N GLY A 187 -0.44 -42.62 -29.29
CA GLY A 187 -0.47 -42.47 -27.83
C GLY A 187 0.57 -41.50 -27.28
N THR A 188 1.36 -40.82 -28.12
CA THR A 188 2.42 -39.91 -27.69
C THR A 188 1.88 -38.55 -27.29
N LEU A 189 2.52 -37.91 -26.29
CA LEU A 189 2.20 -36.53 -25.92
C LEU A 189 2.81 -35.58 -26.96
N ARG A 190 1.98 -34.72 -27.52
CA ARG A 190 2.37 -33.67 -28.46
C ARG A 190 2.06 -32.32 -27.83
N ASN A 191 2.95 -31.37 -28.07
CA ASN A 191 2.75 -29.99 -27.61
C ASN A 191 1.71 -29.34 -28.53
N GLU A 192 0.63 -28.83 -27.95
CA GLU A 192 -0.43 -28.11 -28.66
C GLU A 192 -0.12 -26.63 -28.76
N LYS A 193 0.26 -26.04 -27.62
CA LYS A 193 0.45 -24.60 -27.47
C LYS A 193 1.55 -24.34 -26.44
N LEU A 194 2.37 -23.33 -26.71
CA LEU A 194 3.32 -22.78 -25.75
C LEU A 194 2.94 -21.32 -25.50
N GLU A 195 2.47 -21.02 -24.29
CA GLU A 195 2.27 -19.68 -23.78
C GLU A 195 3.49 -19.31 -22.91
N LEU A 196 4.16 -18.22 -23.21
CA LEU A 196 5.30 -17.73 -22.43
C LEU A 196 4.87 -16.49 -21.64
N ASP A 197 4.88 -16.62 -20.33
CA ASP A 197 4.61 -15.53 -19.40
C ASP A 197 5.92 -14.97 -18.88
N ARG A 198 5.98 -13.66 -18.61
CA ARG A 198 7.13 -13.06 -17.95
C ARG A 198 6.86 -12.98 -16.47
N LYS A 199 7.64 -13.74 -15.71
CA LYS A 199 7.63 -13.75 -14.26
C LYS A 199 8.73 -12.83 -13.74
N ILE A 200 8.36 -11.95 -12.80
CA ILE A 200 9.32 -11.17 -12.02
C ILE A 200 9.25 -11.60 -10.56
N LYS A 201 10.39 -11.63 -9.89
CA LYS A 201 10.47 -11.87 -8.47
C LYS A 201 10.94 -10.60 -7.79
N ILE A 202 10.13 -10.09 -6.87
CA ILE A 202 10.48 -8.90 -6.09
C ILE A 202 10.74 -9.28 -4.64
N ASN A 203 11.62 -8.52 -3.99
CA ASN A 203 11.88 -8.63 -2.57
C ASN A 203 11.61 -7.33 -1.83
N THR A 204 11.32 -7.48 -0.55
CA THR A 204 11.24 -6.39 0.41
C THR A 204 12.34 -6.60 1.43
N TYR A 205 12.92 -5.52 1.94
CA TYR A 205 13.86 -5.58 3.05
C TYR A 205 13.37 -4.71 4.20
N PHE A 206 13.70 -5.15 5.42
CA PHE A 206 13.42 -4.44 6.66
C PHE A 206 11.92 -4.22 6.94
N PHE A 207 11.06 -5.12 6.49
CA PHE A 207 9.62 -5.05 6.74
C PHE A 207 9.29 -5.57 8.13
N ASP A 208 8.58 -4.79 8.94
CA ASP A 208 8.00 -5.31 10.18
C ASP A 208 6.71 -6.12 9.91
N ASP A 209 6.14 -6.73 10.95
CA ASP A 209 4.94 -7.58 10.83
C ASP A 209 3.78 -6.88 10.11
N GLY A 210 3.54 -5.60 10.43
CA GLY A 210 2.48 -4.84 9.77
C GLY A 210 2.77 -4.53 8.29
N ALA A 211 4.03 -4.33 7.93
CA ALA A 211 4.42 -4.19 6.52
C ALA A 211 4.29 -5.53 5.76
N HIS A 212 4.52 -6.66 6.43
CA HIS A 212 4.24 -7.99 5.86
C HIS A 212 2.75 -8.26 5.66
N GLU A 213 1.90 -7.87 6.61
CA GLU A 213 0.44 -7.93 6.45
C GLU A 213 -0.03 -7.07 5.27
N ALA A 214 0.47 -5.83 5.15
CA ALA A 214 0.17 -4.95 4.02
C ALA A 214 0.63 -5.54 2.67
N MET A 215 1.81 -6.18 2.63
CA MET A 215 2.30 -6.82 1.41
C MET A 215 1.52 -8.09 1.05
N THR A 216 1.02 -8.81 2.06
CA THR A 216 0.10 -9.94 1.84
C THR A 216 -1.20 -9.48 1.22
N GLU A 217 -1.76 -8.35 1.67
CA GLU A 217 -2.95 -7.74 1.06
C GLU A 217 -2.69 -7.24 -0.37
N LEU A 218 -1.51 -6.65 -0.62
CA LEU A 218 -1.10 -6.29 -1.97
C LEU A 218 -1.07 -7.51 -2.89
N GLY A 219 -0.52 -8.63 -2.42
CA GLY A 219 -0.42 -9.88 -3.20
C GLY A 219 -1.75 -10.53 -3.58
N VAL A 220 -2.88 -10.07 -3.03
CA VAL A 220 -4.23 -10.55 -3.37
C VAL A 220 -5.07 -9.50 -4.11
N CYS A 221 -4.45 -8.38 -4.50
CA CYS A 221 -5.08 -7.35 -5.32
C CYS A 221 -5.15 -7.77 -6.80
N ASP A 222 -6.23 -7.38 -7.48
CA ASP A 222 -6.46 -7.71 -8.88
C ASP A 222 -5.62 -6.85 -9.83
N SER A 223 -5.25 -5.65 -9.40
CA SER A 223 -4.43 -4.71 -10.15
C SER A 223 -3.32 -4.19 -9.25
N ILE A 224 -2.09 -4.48 -9.66
CA ILE A 224 -0.86 -4.01 -9.02
C ILE A 224 -0.04 -3.32 -10.11
N ILE A 225 0.13 -2.00 -10.03
CA ILE A 225 0.90 -1.23 -10.99
C ILE A 225 2.19 -0.77 -10.29
N ILE A 226 3.34 -1.16 -10.84
CA ILE A 226 4.66 -0.77 -10.31
C ILE A 226 5.36 0.07 -11.37
N ASN A 227 5.70 1.31 -11.03
CA ASN A 227 6.31 2.28 -11.96
C ASN A 227 5.56 2.40 -13.32
N GLY A 228 4.23 2.30 -13.27
CA GLY A 228 3.36 2.40 -14.46
C GLY A 228 3.14 1.09 -15.22
N VAL A 229 3.79 -0.02 -14.85
CA VAL A 229 3.59 -1.33 -15.47
C VAL A 229 2.61 -2.16 -14.67
N LEU A 230 1.61 -2.75 -15.35
CA LEU A 230 0.59 -3.59 -14.73
C LEU A 230 1.10 -5.02 -14.51
N TYR A 231 0.97 -5.47 -13.27
CA TYR A 231 1.32 -6.79 -12.80
C TYR A 231 0.12 -7.48 -12.14
N ARG A 232 0.18 -8.82 -12.16
CA ARG A 232 -0.72 -9.68 -11.40
C ARG A 232 0.10 -10.59 -10.50
N ALA A 233 -0.33 -10.80 -9.25
CA ALA A 233 0.36 -11.74 -8.37
C ALA A 233 0.30 -13.17 -8.93
N LYS A 234 1.46 -13.85 -8.96
CA LYS A 234 1.55 -15.28 -9.31
C LYS A 234 1.21 -16.17 -8.11
N GLY A 235 1.62 -15.74 -6.92
CA GLY A 235 1.48 -16.53 -5.70
C GLY A 235 1.34 -15.65 -4.47
N ILE A 236 1.25 -16.32 -3.32
CA ILE A 236 1.11 -15.66 -2.02
C ILE A 236 2.47 -15.06 -1.63
N TYR A 237 2.42 -13.88 -1.01
CA TYR A 237 3.59 -13.26 -0.40
C TYR A 237 4.22 -14.20 0.65
N ASN A 238 5.54 -14.41 0.56
CA ASN A 238 6.28 -15.26 1.48
C ASN A 238 7.14 -14.39 2.41
N PRO A 239 6.70 -14.13 3.66
CA PRO A 239 7.53 -13.45 4.65
C PRO A 239 8.67 -14.38 5.09
N GLY A 240 9.90 -13.86 5.11
CA GLY A 240 11.05 -14.60 5.63
C GLY A 240 10.92 -14.80 7.14
N ILE A 241 11.17 -16.03 7.60
CA ILE A 241 11.11 -16.41 9.01
C ILE A 241 12.21 -15.69 9.80
N ARG A 242 11.90 -15.32 11.05
CA ARG A 242 12.83 -14.63 11.94
C ARG A 242 12.89 -15.29 13.30
N GLU A 243 14.10 -15.53 13.77
CA GLU A 243 14.32 -16.00 15.15
C GLU A 243 14.71 -14.86 16.10
N VAL A 244 15.31 -13.76 15.61
CA VAL A 244 16.01 -12.78 16.49
C VAL A 244 15.69 -11.30 16.25
N SER A 245 15.11 -10.91 15.11
CA SER A 245 14.97 -9.48 14.72
C SER A 245 13.52 -9.11 14.37
N ASN A 246 13.13 -7.82 14.40
CA ASN A 246 11.73 -7.37 14.24
C ASN A 246 11.31 -6.93 12.80
N VAL A 247 12.21 -7.00 11.82
CA VAL A 247 12.12 -6.47 10.43
C VAL A 247 12.58 -7.39 9.28
N SER A 248 11.78 -8.29 8.69
CA SER A 248 12.20 -9.31 7.69
C SER A 248 12.38 -8.87 6.26
N LYS A 249 13.08 -9.74 5.53
CA LYS A 249 12.94 -9.85 4.08
C LYS A 249 11.66 -10.63 3.79
N GLY A 250 10.94 -10.30 2.72
CA GLY A 250 10.00 -11.24 2.11
C GLY A 250 10.01 -11.11 0.60
N GLU A 251 9.28 -12.01 -0.05
CA GLU A 251 9.32 -12.17 -1.51
C GLU A 251 7.93 -12.45 -2.07
N ILE A 252 7.67 -11.95 -3.28
CA ILE A 252 6.49 -12.30 -4.07
C ILE A 252 6.87 -12.37 -5.54
N GLU A 253 6.24 -13.30 -6.25
CA GLU A 253 6.36 -13.42 -7.70
C GLU A 253 5.15 -12.76 -8.37
N LEU A 254 5.39 -12.01 -9.43
CA LEU A 254 4.38 -11.31 -10.21
C LEU A 254 4.52 -11.65 -11.70
N TYR A 255 3.41 -11.64 -12.43
CA TYR A 255 3.37 -11.72 -13.88
C TYR A 255 3.20 -10.34 -14.50
N ASP A 256 4.01 -10.03 -15.52
CA ASP A 256 3.85 -8.86 -16.39
C ASP A 256 2.64 -9.09 -17.31
N VAL A 257 1.56 -8.34 -17.09
CA VAL A 257 0.28 -8.56 -17.78
C VAL A 257 0.40 -8.22 -19.27
N ALA A 258 1.09 -7.14 -19.61
CA ALA A 258 1.23 -6.70 -21.01
C ALA A 258 2.04 -7.72 -21.83
N PHE A 259 3.14 -8.23 -21.26
CA PHE A 259 3.92 -9.27 -21.93
C PHE A 259 3.09 -10.53 -22.16
N SER A 260 2.35 -10.97 -21.14
CA SER A 260 1.51 -12.18 -21.21
C SER A 260 0.39 -12.04 -22.25
N GLN A 261 -0.24 -10.87 -22.34
CA GLN A 261 -1.29 -10.59 -23.33
C GLN A 261 -0.77 -10.58 -24.77
N ILE A 262 0.36 -9.90 -25.02
CA ILE A 262 0.98 -9.86 -26.36
C ILE A 262 1.31 -11.27 -26.81
N ASN A 263 1.88 -12.09 -25.92
CA ASN A 263 2.27 -13.43 -26.31
C ASN A 263 1.08 -14.37 -26.51
N LYS A 264 -0.02 -14.17 -25.76
CA LYS A 264 -1.20 -15.01 -25.86
C LYS A 264 -2.11 -14.65 -27.05
N TYR A 265 -2.22 -13.36 -27.38
CA TYR A 265 -3.21 -12.85 -28.34
C TYR A 265 -2.60 -12.08 -29.52
N GLY A 266 -1.31 -11.78 -29.50
CA GLY A 266 -0.64 -10.97 -30.52
C GLY A 266 -0.90 -9.46 -30.41
N THR A 267 -1.72 -9.01 -29.46
CA THR A 267 -2.12 -7.62 -29.27
C THR A 267 -2.31 -7.26 -27.80
N ILE A 268 -2.17 -5.98 -27.46
CA ILE A 268 -2.60 -5.41 -26.17
C ILE A 268 -4.05 -4.95 -26.34
N SER A 269 -4.95 -5.43 -25.48
CA SER A 269 -6.37 -5.04 -25.46
C SER A 269 -6.61 -3.76 -24.67
#